data_AF-A0A1G6AYQ7-F1
#
_entry.id   AF-A0A1G6AYQ7-F1
#
_cell.length_a   1.000
_cell.length_b   1.000
_cell.length_c   1.000
_cell.angle_alpha   90.00
_cell.angle_beta   90.00
_cell.angle_gamma   90.00
#
_symmetry.space_group_name_H-M   'P 1'
#
loop_
_entity.id
_entity.type
_entity.pdbx_description
1 polymer ?
#
loop_
_entity_poly.entity_id
_entity_poly.type
_entity_poly.pdbx_seq_one_letter_code
_entity_poly.pdbx_strand_id
1 'polypeptide(L)'
;MMKKVLASVLTLAMALSVFTFGASTLAYAAEDTQVEAAAITESDALQIALGAAGYSEAAVKYPKVMDGQEEDGTAIYKVVFYLGFVEFGYHIDKANGTILKTEIND
;
A
#
# COMPACT_ATOMS: atom_id res chain seq x y z
N MET A 1 13.02 -31.09 -14.64
CA MET A 1 12.68 -29.79 -15.28
C MET A 1 11.25 -29.43 -14.92
N MET A 2 11.04 -28.63 -13.87
CA MET A 2 9.71 -28.11 -13.51
C MET A 2 9.64 -26.65 -13.95
N LYS A 3 8.72 -26.41 -14.88
CA LYS A 3 8.53 -25.13 -15.58
C LYS A 3 7.83 -24.15 -14.64
N LYS A 4 8.33 -22.92 -14.63
CA LYS A 4 7.83 -21.75 -13.92
C LYS A 4 6.36 -21.52 -14.30
N VAL A 5 5.46 -21.53 -13.32
CA VAL A 5 4.10 -21.00 -13.50
C VAL A 5 4.09 -19.54 -13.06
N LEU A 6 3.99 -18.68 -14.06
CA LEU A 6 3.69 -17.24 -13.98
C LEU A 6 2.16 -17.07 -14.15
N ALA A 7 1.65 -15.93 -13.68
CA ALA A 7 0.29 -15.38 -13.83
C ALA A 7 -0.77 -15.91 -12.83
N SER A 8 -1.12 -15.14 -11.80
CA SER A 8 -2.08 -13.99 -11.83
C SER A 8 -3.54 -14.44 -11.93
N VAL A 9 -4.21 -14.57 -10.79
CA VAL A 9 -5.63 -14.19 -10.54
C VAL A 9 -5.80 -14.15 -9.01
N LEU A 10 -5.83 -12.97 -8.40
CA LEU A 10 -6.46 -12.79 -7.10
C LEU A 10 -7.69 -11.92 -7.30
N THR A 11 -8.78 -12.58 -7.70
CA THR A 11 -10.13 -12.05 -7.63
C THR A 11 -10.45 -11.74 -6.17
N LEU A 12 -10.65 -10.47 -5.83
CA LEU A 12 -11.41 -10.10 -4.66
C LEU A 12 -12.61 -9.26 -5.11
N ALA A 13 -13.75 -9.93 -5.28
CA ALA A 13 -15.06 -9.31 -5.40
C ALA A 13 -15.83 -9.60 -4.11
N MET A 14 -16.16 -8.57 -3.34
CA MET A 14 -17.20 -8.58 -2.30
C MET A 14 -17.46 -7.11 -1.89
N ALA A 15 -18.64 -6.52 -1.92
CA ALA A 15 -19.95 -6.90 -2.42
C ALA A 15 -20.70 -5.58 -2.78
N LEU A 16 -21.42 -5.58 -3.89
CA LEU A 16 -22.36 -4.53 -4.25
C LEU A 16 -23.69 -4.84 -3.57
N SER A 17 -24.04 -4.12 -2.50
CA SER A 17 -25.40 -4.08 -1.97
C SER A 17 -25.83 -2.63 -1.79
N VAL A 18 -26.71 -2.18 -2.68
CA VAL A 18 -27.40 -0.90 -2.60
C VAL A 18 -28.36 -0.97 -1.40
N PHE A 19 -28.12 -0.17 -0.36
CA PHE A 19 -29.09 0.06 0.72
C PHE A 19 -29.50 1.52 0.70
N THR A 20 -30.71 1.77 0.22
CA THR A 20 -31.36 3.08 0.24
C THR A 20 -32.11 3.28 1.56
N PHE A 21 -32.05 4.53 2.04
CA PHE A 21 -32.89 5.18 3.06
C PHE A 21 -32.58 4.97 4.55
N GLY A 22 -32.10 6.06 5.18
CA GLY A 22 -32.05 6.24 6.62
C GLY A 22 -31.31 7.55 6.97
N ALA A 23 -32.01 8.68 6.92
CA ALA A 23 -31.47 9.97 7.29
C ALA A 23 -31.13 9.99 8.80
N SER A 24 -29.88 10.29 9.16
CA SER A 24 -29.50 10.97 10.42
C SER A 24 -28.01 11.28 10.43
N THR A 25 -27.71 12.58 10.36
CA THR A 25 -26.57 13.33 10.91
C THR A 25 -25.41 12.51 11.50
N LEU A 26 -24.24 12.62 10.87
CA LEU A 26 -23.02 13.26 11.38
C LEU A 26 -22.00 13.22 10.23
N ALA A 27 -21.35 14.36 9.98
CA ALA A 27 -20.41 14.54 8.89
C ALA A 27 -19.29 13.49 8.95
N TYR A 28 -19.30 12.54 8.02
CA TYR A 28 -18.11 11.83 7.62
C TYR A 28 -17.88 12.21 6.17
N ALA A 29 -16.97 13.17 5.97
CA ALA A 29 -16.39 13.46 4.68
C ALA A 29 -15.60 12.23 4.26
N ALA A 30 -16.29 11.23 3.69
CA ALA A 30 -15.65 10.32 2.76
C ALA A 30 -15.53 11.12 1.47
N GLU A 31 -14.46 11.92 1.39
CA GLU A 31 -14.01 12.47 0.13
C GLU A 31 -13.70 11.29 -0.79
N ASP A 32 -14.62 11.07 -1.73
CA ASP A 32 -14.41 10.35 -2.97
C ASP A 32 -13.39 11.15 -3.78
N THR A 33 -12.12 11.03 -3.42
CA THR A 33 -11.03 11.65 -4.18
C THR A 33 -10.72 10.74 -5.35
N GLN A 34 -11.29 11.09 -6.50
CA GLN A 34 -10.81 10.63 -7.80
C GLN A 34 -9.29 10.77 -7.85
N VAL A 35 -8.59 9.65 -7.97
CA VAL A 35 -7.13 9.65 -8.16
C VAL A 35 -6.87 10.00 -9.62
N GLU A 36 -6.98 11.29 -9.92
CA GLU A 36 -6.05 11.93 -10.85
C GLU A 36 -4.65 11.51 -10.39
N ALA A 37 -3.82 10.99 -11.29
CA ALA A 37 -2.49 10.43 -10.97
C ALA A 37 -1.52 11.54 -10.52
N ALA A 38 -1.80 12.12 -9.36
CA ALA A 38 -0.89 12.93 -8.58
C ALA A 38 0.09 11.96 -7.90
N ALA A 39 1.35 12.36 -7.87
CA ALA A 39 2.36 11.60 -7.16
C ALA A 39 1.90 11.36 -5.71
N ILE A 40 2.07 10.13 -5.24
CA ILE A 40 1.73 9.75 -3.87
C ILE A 40 2.61 10.49 -2.88
N THR A 41 2.13 10.66 -1.66
CA THR A 41 2.91 11.21 -0.55
C THR A 41 3.60 10.11 0.26
N GLU A 42 4.48 10.49 1.20
CA GLU A 42 5.09 9.55 2.14
C GLU A 42 4.05 8.81 2.99
N SER A 43 2.98 9.51 3.39
CA SER A 43 1.89 8.92 4.17
C SER A 43 1.13 7.86 3.37
N ASP A 44 0.88 8.14 2.09
CA ASP A 44 0.23 7.18 1.18
C ASP A 44 1.12 5.94 0.99
N ALA A 45 2.43 6.14 0.81
CA ALA A 45 3.39 5.04 0.71
C ALA A 45 3.37 4.15 1.97
N LEU A 46 3.34 4.74 3.16
CA LEU A 46 3.25 3.98 4.41
C LEU A 46 1.94 3.18 4.48
N GLN A 47 0.80 3.79 4.14
CA GLN A 47 -0.49 3.08 4.13
C GLN A 47 -0.52 1.94 3.11
N ILE A 48 0.05 2.13 1.93
CA ILE A 48 0.18 1.09 0.89
C ILE A 48 1.04 -0.07 1.42
N ALA A 49 2.19 0.22 2.03
CA ALA A 49 3.08 -0.79 2.60
C ALA A 49 2.41 -1.60 3.72
N LEU A 50 1.72 -0.90 4.64
CA LEU A 50 0.97 -1.50 5.74
C LEU A 50 -0.19 -2.37 5.23
N GLY A 51 -0.93 -1.87 4.23
CA GLY A 51 -2.00 -2.61 3.58
C GLY A 51 -1.49 -3.87 2.87
N ALA A 52 -0.36 -3.77 2.18
CA ALA A 52 0.28 -4.91 1.53
C ALA A 52 0.79 -5.96 2.52
N ALA A 53 1.27 -5.53 3.68
CA ALA A 53 1.69 -6.41 4.76
C ALA A 53 0.52 -6.99 5.56
N GLY A 54 -0.67 -6.37 5.49
CA GLY A 54 -1.86 -6.79 6.23
C GLY A 54 -1.84 -6.36 7.70
N TYR A 55 -1.09 -5.32 8.05
CA TYR A 55 -0.96 -4.83 9.42
C TYR A 55 -1.39 -3.38 9.55
N SER A 56 -2.00 -3.03 10.68
CA SER A 56 -2.27 -1.64 11.02
C SER A 56 -1.00 -0.94 11.49
N GLU A 57 -0.94 0.39 11.34
CA GLU A 57 0.18 1.21 11.85
C GLU A 57 0.45 0.99 13.35
N ALA A 58 -0.60 0.74 14.14
CA ALA A 58 -0.48 0.46 15.58
C ALA A 58 0.25 -0.86 15.90
N ALA A 59 0.28 -1.81 14.97
CA ALA A 59 0.90 -3.12 15.16
C ALA A 59 2.41 -3.06 14.86
N VAL A 60 2.82 -2.21 13.91
CA VAL A 60 4.22 -2.10 13.50
C VAL A 60 5.02 -1.20 14.43
N LYS A 61 6.35 -1.27 14.33
CA LYS A 61 7.29 -0.44 15.08
C LYS A 61 8.22 0.29 14.14
N TYR A 62 8.56 1.52 14.53
CA TYR A 62 9.50 2.41 13.86
C TYR A 62 9.28 2.52 12.33
N PRO A 63 8.06 2.84 11.86
CA PRO A 63 7.85 3.06 10.43
C PRO A 63 8.72 4.23 9.96
N LYS A 64 9.43 4.01 8.87
CA LYS A 64 10.27 5.00 8.20
C LYS A 64 9.90 5.02 6.73
N VAL A 65 9.78 6.22 6.19
CA VAL A 65 9.62 6.45 4.76
C VAL A 65 10.79 7.32 4.32
N MET A 66 11.46 6.93 3.24
CA MET A 66 12.60 7.63 2.70
C MET A 66 12.46 7.77 1.19
N ASP A 67 12.89 8.90 0.65
CA ASP A 67 13.03 9.04 -0.79
C ASP A 67 14.13 8.12 -1.33
N GLY A 68 13.88 7.54 -2.49
CA GLY A 68 14.85 6.72 -3.21
C GLY A 68 14.68 6.84 -4.72
N GLN A 69 15.62 6.23 -5.42
CA GLN A 69 15.57 6.04 -6.85
C GLN A 69 16.07 4.63 -7.16
N GLU A 70 15.39 3.95 -8.06
CA GLU A 70 15.86 2.68 -8.63
C GLU A 70 16.99 2.94 -9.64
N GLU A 71 17.71 1.88 -10.03
CA GLU A 71 18.83 1.99 -10.96
C GLU A 71 18.41 2.48 -12.36
N ASP A 72 17.14 2.31 -12.72
CA ASP A 72 16.54 2.77 -13.98
C ASP A 72 16.09 4.24 -13.96
N GLY A 73 16.25 4.93 -12.82
CA GLY A 73 15.85 6.31 -12.63
C GLY A 73 14.44 6.49 -12.07
N THR A 74 13.70 5.42 -11.80
CA THR A 74 12.35 5.49 -11.23
C THR A 74 12.39 6.04 -9.81
N ALA A 75 11.66 7.13 -9.55
CA ALA A 75 11.56 7.73 -8.23
C ALA A 75 10.65 6.89 -7.33
N ILE A 76 11.14 6.51 -6.15
CA ILE A 76 10.44 5.61 -5.23
C ILE A 76 10.42 6.16 -3.80
N TYR A 77 9.44 5.71 -3.02
CA TYR A 77 9.50 5.72 -1.57
C TYR A 77 9.97 4.36 -1.07
N LYS A 78 10.99 4.37 -0.21
CA LYS A 78 11.44 3.22 0.55
C LYS A 78 10.77 3.25 1.91
N VAL A 79 9.86 2.31 2.14
CA VAL A 79 9.16 2.16 3.42
C VAL A 79 9.78 1.01 4.18
N VAL A 80 10.19 1.24 5.42
CA VAL A 80 10.72 0.21 6.33
C VAL A 80 9.97 0.26 7.65
N PHE A 81 9.49 -0.88 8.13
CA PHE A 81 8.90 -1.01 9.46
C PHE A 81 9.19 -2.39 10.06
N TYR A 82 8.97 -2.53 11.37
CA TYR A 82 9.29 -3.75 12.10
C TYR A 82 8.05 -4.40 12.72
N LEU A 83 8.01 -5.73 12.71
CA LEU A 83 7.07 -6.54 13.49
C LEU A 83 7.87 -7.54 14.32
N GLY A 84 7.99 -7.27 15.62
CA GLY A 84 8.90 -8.03 16.48
C GLY A 84 10.36 -7.81 16.05
N PHE A 85 11.01 -8.89 15.61
CA PHE A 85 12.38 -8.86 15.08
C PHE A 85 12.44 -8.85 13.54
N VAL A 86 11.28 -8.92 12.88
CA VAL A 86 11.17 -8.99 11.43
C VAL A 86 11.13 -7.58 10.85
N GLU A 87 12.01 -7.30 9.90
CA GLU A 87 12.03 -6.06 9.11
C GLU A 87 11.25 -6.27 7.81
N PHE A 88 10.36 -5.33 7.52
CA PHE A 88 9.60 -5.26 6.27
C PHE A 88 10.03 -4.02 5.50
N GLY A 89 10.55 -4.21 4.30
CA GLY A 89 10.96 -3.19 3.36
C GLY A 89 10.11 -3.21 2.09
N TYR A 90 9.65 -2.04 1.65
CA TYR A 90 8.88 -1.86 0.43
C TYR A 90 9.48 -0.72 -0.41
N HIS A 91 9.62 -0.95 -1.71
CA HIS A 91 9.93 0.11 -2.67
C HIS A 91 8.64 0.41 -3.45
N ILE A 92 8.16 1.64 -3.36
CA ILE A 92 6.86 2.07 -3.89
C ILE A 92 7.09 3.19 -4.88
N ASP A 93 6.59 3.03 -6.10
CA ASP A 93 6.64 4.04 -7.16
C ASP A 93 5.93 5.33 -6.72
N LYS A 94 6.61 6.48 -6.80
CA LYS A 94 6.04 7.76 -6.37
C LYS A 94 4.95 8.29 -7.27
N ALA A 95 4.93 7.92 -8.55
CA ALA A 95 3.97 8.45 -9.50
C ALA A 95 2.60 7.80 -9.36
N ASN A 96 2.54 6.52 -8.96
CA ASN A 96 1.29 5.75 -8.96
C ASN A 96 1.07 4.86 -7.74
N GLY A 97 2.03 4.76 -6.81
CA GLY A 97 1.92 3.92 -5.62
C GLY A 97 2.10 2.42 -5.85
N THR A 98 2.60 2.01 -7.02
CA THR A 98 2.86 0.59 -7.31
C THR A 98 4.02 0.07 -6.46
N ILE A 99 3.83 -1.06 -5.80
CA ILE A 99 4.92 -1.74 -5.08
C ILE A 99 5.83 -2.42 -6.12
N LEU A 100 7.05 -1.91 -6.25
CA LEU A 100 8.06 -2.41 -7.17
C LEU A 100 8.89 -3.54 -6.55
N LYS A 101 9.17 -3.45 -5.23
CA LYS A 101 9.98 -4.42 -4.50
C LYS A 101 9.48 -4.61 -3.08
N THR A 102 9.64 -5.84 -2.58
CA THR A 102 9.39 -6.21 -1.19
C THR A 102 10.58 -7.01 -0.67
N GLU A 103 11.06 -6.63 0.51
CA GLU A 103 12.17 -7.28 1.21
C GLU A 103 11.70 -7.58 2.63
N ILE A 104 11.78 -8.85 3.04
CA ILE A 104 11.40 -9.28 4.40
C ILE A 104 12.63 -9.97 4.99
N ASN A 105 13.07 -9.49 6.16
CA ASN A 105 14.24 -10.01 6.87
C ASN A 105 13.80 -10.46 8.27
N ASP A 106 14.06 -11.72 8.62
CA ASP A 106 13.62 -12.41 9.85
C ASP A 106 14.82 -12.85 10.70
#